data_AF-A0A2R2MPA3-F1
#
_entry.id   AF-A0A2R2MPA3-F1
#
_cell.length_a   1.000
_cell.length_b   1.000
_cell.length_c   1.000
_cell.angle_alpha   90.00
_cell.angle_beta   90.00
_cell.angle_gamma   90.00
#
_symmetry.space_group_name_H-M   'P 1'
#
loop_
_entity.id
_entity.type
_entity.pdbx_description
1 polymer ?
#
loop_
_entity_poly.entity_id
_entity_poly.type
_entity_poly.pdbx_seq_one_letter_code
_entity_poly.pdbx_strand_id
1 'polypeptide(L)'
;ILYGKMLHKTGKDSAGKGHSQFRKAIVFCFLAGCQQHELKIFMDLIFQPFVNFATGDALSALRAAVASVDLSKMVPLRKQQGLLNTMDVIFSKLGNLIDSYLPTMYQILVCLAGVCVHVLDRRVDIHPKAINTLKTLRQLTINRITQFFSSFDNYSFSWRDIDAVFEAVVWPQVERLPHESLSHPTPLLKLICAWSQSVRYLPLLGKHQSGNKQLTPLKYVFQLLVAPTASSTVTNMIVDIIEHLLTLEEKDEEEEEMEGMVKHRITDLEVHDLVVAPQAEQIGEPTKYGCRLLLPHVPIILQYLKQIVENLVKQSLKKRAFPTRDLNILSRLSAFVKDSDQSATLIQLLLPFLERNITRTQDVEVDILQTVANLIRLVDDPKEFVPPLCKLFSSLHSRVSRTALCHVLKCISERDESISIMADIVHKLNAWDARRVEEPDYMTRLDAYKEINHIIQKMEPSVQFLRMIIYNCCFCIGNVDDLSLRDNASFTLQEMVKTLASKNCDNEVFVEVVLDTLIPEIKLGLKNKTEVVRHEMLNLFSLVVRHFQTQPKFADFLALTNEDLEVDFFENIRHIQIFHFW
;
A
#
# COMPACT_ATOMS: atom_id res chain seq x y z
N ILE A 1 -28.76 -40.77 22.47
CA ILE A 1 -28.09 -40.41 23.75
C ILE A 1 -27.05 -39.30 23.56
N LEU A 2 -26.06 -39.47 22.68
CA LEU A 2 -25.01 -38.47 22.43
C LEU A 2 -25.58 -37.10 22.05
N TYR A 3 -26.62 -37.06 21.20
CA TYR A 3 -27.30 -35.82 20.82
C TYR A 3 -27.93 -35.11 22.03
N GLY A 4 -28.56 -35.87 22.94
CA GLY A 4 -29.09 -35.32 24.20
C GLY A 4 -27.99 -34.80 25.12
N LYS A 5 -26.87 -35.52 25.26
CA LYS A 5 -25.70 -35.06 26.03
C LYS A 5 -25.09 -33.78 25.44
N MET A 6 -25.08 -33.65 24.12
CA MET A 6 -24.63 -32.46 23.39
C MET A 6 -25.54 -31.25 23.65
N LEU A 7 -26.85 -31.45 23.76
CA LEU A 7 -27.84 -30.38 23.97
C LEU A 7 -28.08 -30.00 25.44
N HIS A 8 -27.61 -30.81 26.39
CA HIS A 8 -27.86 -30.56 27.82
C HIS A 8 -27.29 -29.21 28.26
N LYS A 9 -28.11 -28.36 28.88
CA LYS A 9 -27.68 -27.03 29.36
C LYS A 9 -26.54 -27.16 30.39
N THR A 10 -25.49 -26.38 30.21
CA THR A 10 -24.54 -26.03 31.28
C THR A 10 -25.14 -24.88 32.10
N GLY A 11 -24.79 -24.80 33.39
CA GLY A 11 -25.33 -23.81 34.33
C GLY A 11 -25.18 -22.34 33.88
N LYS A 12 -25.85 -21.42 34.60
CA LYS A 12 -26.06 -20.02 34.19
C LYS A 12 -24.79 -19.14 34.12
N ASP A 13 -23.65 -19.58 34.61
CA ASP A 13 -22.45 -18.75 34.70
C ASP A 13 -21.64 -18.69 33.38
N SER A 14 -20.81 -17.65 33.24
CA SER A 14 -19.98 -17.38 32.06
C SER A 14 -19.07 -18.55 31.65
N ALA A 15 -18.67 -19.41 32.60
CA ALA A 15 -17.96 -20.67 32.33
C ALA A 15 -18.80 -21.68 31.50
N GLY A 16 -20.14 -21.61 31.56
CA GLY A 16 -21.06 -22.55 30.94
C GLY A 16 -21.06 -22.53 29.40
N LYS A 17 -20.77 -21.39 28.76
CA LYS A 17 -20.65 -21.32 27.28
C LYS A 17 -19.43 -22.09 26.78
N GLY A 18 -18.27 -21.91 27.42
CA GLY A 18 -17.06 -22.67 27.12
C GLY A 18 -17.25 -24.18 27.33
N HIS A 19 -17.89 -24.58 28.44
CA HIS A 19 -18.23 -25.98 28.69
C HIS A 19 -19.24 -26.57 27.70
N SER A 20 -20.11 -25.75 27.07
CA SER A 20 -21.01 -26.23 26.02
C SER A 20 -20.26 -26.50 24.71
N GLN A 21 -19.37 -25.61 24.28
CA GLN A 21 -18.56 -25.82 23.08
C GLN A 21 -17.56 -26.97 23.27
N PHE A 22 -16.92 -27.05 24.44
CA PHE A 22 -16.01 -28.15 24.78
C PHE A 22 -16.71 -29.52 24.75
N ARG A 23 -17.92 -29.63 25.31
CA ARG A 23 -18.70 -30.89 25.23
C ARG A 23 -19.11 -31.24 23.81
N LYS A 24 -19.54 -30.24 23.00
CA LYS A 24 -19.80 -30.47 21.57
C LYS A 24 -18.55 -31.00 20.88
N ALA A 25 -17.38 -30.40 21.14
CA ALA A 25 -16.12 -30.85 20.58
C ALA A 25 -15.79 -32.29 20.98
N ILE A 26 -15.95 -32.67 22.25
CA ILE A 26 -15.75 -34.07 22.69
C ILE A 26 -16.68 -35.03 21.94
N VAL A 27 -17.97 -34.69 21.83
CA VAL A 27 -18.94 -35.54 21.14
C VAL A 27 -18.56 -35.69 19.66
N PHE A 28 -18.16 -34.61 18.99
CA PHE A 28 -17.74 -34.69 17.59
C PHE A 28 -16.39 -35.39 17.41
N CYS A 29 -15.43 -35.23 18.33
CA CYS A 29 -14.18 -36.00 18.31
C CYS A 29 -14.45 -37.50 18.47
N PHE A 30 -15.42 -37.90 19.31
CA PHE A 30 -15.85 -39.29 19.40
C PHE A 30 -16.49 -39.76 18.08
N LEU A 31 -17.38 -38.95 17.50
CA LEU A 31 -18.05 -39.27 16.22
C LEU A 31 -17.09 -39.36 15.03
N ALA A 32 -15.93 -38.70 15.08
CA ALA A 32 -14.90 -38.83 14.06
C ALA A 32 -14.35 -40.26 13.95
N GLY A 33 -14.42 -41.05 15.02
CA GLY A 33 -14.04 -42.46 15.04
C GLY A 33 -15.18 -43.44 14.73
N CYS A 34 -16.40 -42.94 14.47
CA CYS A 34 -17.56 -43.77 14.15
C CYS A 34 -17.62 -44.09 12.65
N GLN A 35 -18.44 -45.08 12.29
CA GLN A 35 -18.67 -45.42 10.88
C GLN A 35 -19.48 -44.32 10.18
N GLN A 36 -19.30 -44.18 8.86
CA GLN A 36 -19.95 -43.14 8.06
C GLN A 36 -21.50 -43.16 8.16
N HIS A 37 -22.09 -44.35 8.29
CA HIS A 37 -23.54 -44.51 8.46
C HIS A 37 -24.03 -44.05 9.85
N GLU A 38 -23.21 -44.17 10.89
CA GLU A 38 -23.55 -43.70 12.24
C GLU A 38 -23.45 -42.18 12.33
N LEU A 39 -22.42 -41.62 11.68
CA LEU A 39 -22.26 -40.18 11.52
C LEU A 39 -23.47 -39.59 10.78
N LYS A 40 -23.95 -40.28 9.73
CA LYS A 40 -25.16 -39.90 8.99
C LYS A 40 -26.38 -39.76 9.89
N ILE A 41 -26.69 -40.79 10.68
CA ILE A 41 -27.83 -40.76 11.61
C ILE A 41 -27.71 -39.58 12.58
N PHE A 42 -26.50 -39.28 13.06
CA PHE A 42 -26.27 -38.16 13.95
C PHE A 42 -26.46 -36.79 13.27
N MET A 43 -25.99 -36.64 12.03
CA MET A 43 -26.18 -35.42 11.23
C MET A 43 -27.66 -35.20 10.92
N ASP A 44 -28.37 -36.24 10.50
CA ASP A 44 -29.81 -36.18 10.21
C ASP A 44 -30.58 -35.68 11.44
N LEU A 45 -30.23 -36.14 12.65
CA LEU A 45 -30.81 -35.64 13.91
C LEU A 45 -30.50 -34.16 14.20
N ILE A 46 -29.32 -33.68 13.84
CA ILE A 46 -28.94 -32.26 14.01
C ILE A 46 -29.73 -31.36 13.08
N PHE A 47 -29.81 -31.75 11.81
CA PHE A 47 -30.38 -30.92 10.75
C PHE A 47 -31.89 -31.14 10.54
N GLN A 48 -32.50 -32.14 11.18
CA GLN A 48 -33.94 -32.45 11.09
C GLN A 48 -34.85 -31.21 11.14
N PRO A 49 -34.67 -30.23 12.05
CA PRO A 49 -35.54 -29.05 12.12
C PRO A 49 -35.43 -28.10 10.92
N PHE A 50 -34.43 -28.29 10.07
CA PHE A 50 -34.05 -27.43 8.95
C PHE A 50 -34.05 -28.17 7.60
N VAL A 51 -34.56 -29.41 7.55
CA VAL A 51 -34.59 -30.23 6.31
C VAL A 51 -35.38 -29.54 5.19
N ASN A 52 -36.37 -28.73 5.53
CA ASN A 52 -37.14 -27.94 4.55
C ASN A 52 -36.30 -26.89 3.81
N PHE A 53 -35.12 -26.53 4.34
CA PHE A 53 -34.16 -25.66 3.66
C PHE A 53 -33.21 -26.41 2.74
N ALA A 54 -33.26 -27.75 2.75
CA ALA A 54 -32.37 -28.62 1.99
C ALA A 54 -33.12 -29.37 0.88
N THR A 55 -33.93 -28.64 0.10
CA THR A 55 -34.76 -29.21 -0.97
C THR A 55 -34.35 -28.64 -2.33
N GLY A 56 -33.88 -29.48 -3.24
CA GLY A 56 -33.45 -29.06 -4.57
C GLY A 56 -32.09 -28.37 -4.57
N ASP A 57 -31.93 -27.33 -5.41
CA ASP A 57 -30.73 -26.47 -5.45
C ASP A 57 -30.81 -25.30 -4.46
N ALA A 58 -29.66 -24.72 -4.10
CA ALA A 58 -29.57 -23.67 -3.08
C ALA A 58 -30.39 -22.41 -3.41
N LEU A 59 -30.44 -22.00 -4.68
CA LEU A 59 -31.17 -20.80 -5.10
C LEU A 59 -32.67 -21.01 -5.00
N SER A 60 -33.17 -22.14 -5.51
CA SER A 60 -34.58 -22.50 -5.40
C SER A 60 -35.00 -22.69 -3.93
N ALA A 61 -34.17 -23.36 -3.12
CA ALA A 61 -34.41 -23.54 -1.69
C ALA A 61 -34.47 -22.20 -0.94
N LEU A 62 -33.54 -21.28 -1.22
CA LEU A 62 -33.53 -19.93 -0.66
C LEU A 62 -34.83 -19.18 -0.98
N ARG A 63 -35.21 -19.12 -2.26
CA ARG A 63 -36.40 -18.40 -2.70
C ARG A 63 -37.68 -18.99 -2.14
N ALA A 64 -37.77 -20.31 -2.10
CA ALA A 64 -38.89 -21.01 -1.46
C ALA A 64 -38.95 -20.69 0.04
N ALA A 65 -37.82 -20.79 0.75
CA ALA A 65 -37.74 -20.51 2.18
C ALA A 65 -38.16 -19.08 2.51
N VAL A 66 -37.75 -18.10 1.71
CA VAL A 66 -38.12 -16.68 1.85
C VAL A 66 -39.61 -16.46 1.53
N ALA A 67 -40.12 -17.04 0.44
CA ALA A 67 -41.52 -16.90 0.04
C ALA A 67 -42.49 -17.54 1.04
N SER A 68 -42.08 -18.63 1.69
CA SER A 68 -42.92 -19.37 2.64
C SER A 68 -42.71 -18.97 4.11
N VAL A 69 -42.04 -17.86 4.41
CA VAL A 69 -41.80 -17.44 5.81
C VAL A 69 -43.11 -17.12 6.51
N ASP A 70 -43.47 -17.96 7.49
CA ASP A 70 -44.54 -17.72 8.45
C ASP A 70 -43.92 -17.41 9.84
N LEU A 71 -44.04 -16.16 10.28
CA LEU A 71 -43.50 -15.68 11.56
C LEU A 71 -43.99 -16.49 12.77
N SER A 72 -45.16 -17.12 12.68
CA SER A 72 -45.74 -17.94 13.76
C SER A 72 -45.19 -19.36 13.81
N LYS A 73 -44.62 -19.86 12.71
CA LYS A 73 -44.14 -21.25 12.57
C LYS A 73 -42.61 -21.35 12.44
N MET A 74 -41.89 -20.24 12.60
CA MET A 74 -40.43 -20.24 12.52
C MET A 74 -39.80 -21.12 13.61
N VAL A 75 -38.72 -21.81 13.23
CA VAL A 75 -37.87 -22.49 14.22
C VAL A 75 -37.39 -21.45 15.25
N PRO A 76 -37.54 -21.70 16.56
CA PRO A 76 -37.17 -20.72 17.58
C PRO A 76 -35.74 -20.20 17.42
N LEU A 77 -35.56 -18.87 17.51
CA LEU A 77 -34.27 -18.20 17.25
C LEU A 77 -33.09 -18.79 18.03
N ARG A 78 -33.31 -19.20 19.29
CA ARG A 78 -32.29 -19.86 20.11
C ARG A 78 -31.85 -21.23 19.58
N LYS A 79 -32.77 -21.98 18.96
CA LYS A 79 -32.43 -23.27 18.31
C LYS A 79 -31.60 -23.03 17.06
N GLN A 80 -31.93 -22.00 16.26
CA GLN A 80 -31.13 -21.60 15.10
C GLN A 80 -29.71 -21.19 15.52
N GLN A 81 -29.57 -20.40 16.59
CA GLN A 81 -28.25 -20.04 17.13
C GLN A 81 -27.49 -21.28 17.64
N GLY A 82 -28.20 -22.20 18.27
CA GLY A 82 -27.67 -23.49 18.71
C GLY A 82 -27.08 -24.30 17.56
N LEU A 83 -27.80 -24.37 16.43
CA LEU A 83 -27.37 -25.03 15.19
C LEU A 83 -26.10 -24.38 14.64
N LEU A 84 -26.08 -23.06 14.45
CA LEU A 84 -24.92 -22.35 13.90
C LEU A 84 -23.65 -22.55 14.75
N ASN A 85 -23.81 -22.61 16.08
CA ASN A 85 -22.70 -22.95 16.98
C ASN A 85 -22.29 -24.43 16.91
N THR A 86 -23.20 -25.33 16.54
CA THR A 86 -22.88 -26.74 16.29
C THR A 86 -22.14 -26.88 14.95
N MET A 87 -22.56 -26.17 13.91
CA MET A 87 -21.90 -26.17 12.59
C MET A 87 -20.45 -25.68 12.68
N ASP A 88 -20.17 -24.70 13.53
CA ASP A 88 -18.79 -24.26 13.84
C ASP A 88 -17.88 -25.42 14.25
N VAL A 89 -18.37 -26.22 15.21
CA VAL A 89 -17.63 -27.34 15.77
C VAL A 89 -17.52 -28.45 14.73
N ILE A 90 -18.59 -28.70 13.97
CA ILE A 90 -18.59 -29.66 12.86
C ILE A 90 -17.51 -29.30 11.84
N PHE A 91 -17.48 -28.06 11.35
CA PHE A 91 -16.50 -27.62 10.36
C PHE A 91 -15.06 -27.79 10.89
N SER A 92 -14.83 -27.43 12.15
CA SER A 92 -13.49 -27.53 12.76
C SER A 92 -13.03 -28.95 13.13
N LYS A 93 -13.95 -29.90 13.39
CA LYS A 93 -13.61 -31.23 13.94
C LYS A 93 -13.90 -32.39 13.00
N LEU A 94 -14.80 -32.20 12.04
CA LEU A 94 -15.27 -33.26 11.15
C LEU A 94 -15.15 -32.89 9.67
N GLY A 95 -14.48 -31.78 9.32
CA GLY A 95 -14.44 -31.26 7.95
C GLY A 95 -14.21 -32.32 6.87
N ASN A 96 -13.18 -33.16 7.02
CA ASN A 96 -12.81 -34.19 6.04
C ASN A 96 -13.72 -35.43 6.02
N LEU A 97 -14.73 -35.50 6.90
CA LEU A 97 -15.62 -36.66 7.07
C LEU A 97 -17.06 -36.34 6.65
N ILE A 98 -17.33 -35.12 6.21
CA ILE A 98 -18.69 -34.59 6.01
C ILE A 98 -18.95 -34.10 4.59
N ASP A 99 -18.12 -34.46 3.61
CA ASP A 99 -18.23 -33.98 2.23
C ASP A 99 -19.64 -34.15 1.65
N SER A 100 -20.28 -35.28 1.94
CA SER A 100 -21.65 -35.58 1.51
C SER A 100 -22.74 -34.71 2.16
N TYR A 101 -22.43 -34.03 3.28
CA TYR A 101 -23.33 -33.10 3.97
C TYR A 101 -23.06 -31.63 3.64
N LEU A 102 -21.91 -31.30 3.06
CA LEU A 102 -21.56 -29.92 2.74
C LEU A 102 -22.64 -29.21 1.91
N PRO A 103 -23.26 -29.82 0.88
CA PRO A 103 -24.33 -29.16 0.13
C PRO A 103 -25.54 -28.80 1.01
N THR A 104 -26.03 -29.77 1.80
CA THR A 104 -27.14 -29.56 2.74
C THR A 104 -26.83 -28.48 3.76
N MET A 105 -25.62 -28.49 4.32
CA MET A 105 -25.18 -27.48 5.28
C MET A 105 -25.12 -26.09 4.65
N TYR A 106 -24.59 -25.97 3.43
CA TYR A 106 -24.53 -24.72 2.69
C TYR A 106 -25.92 -24.17 2.40
N GLN A 107 -26.83 -25.00 1.89
CA GLN A 107 -28.23 -24.63 1.63
C GLN A 107 -28.94 -24.09 2.88
N ILE A 108 -28.79 -24.78 4.02
CA ILE A 108 -29.33 -24.34 5.30
C ILE A 108 -28.77 -22.97 5.69
N LEU A 109 -27.46 -22.74 5.53
CA LEU A 109 -26.84 -21.46 5.86
C LEU A 109 -27.38 -20.31 4.99
N VAL A 110 -27.45 -20.51 3.68
CA VAL A 110 -27.94 -19.48 2.75
C VAL A 110 -29.42 -19.19 2.98
N CYS A 111 -30.26 -20.22 3.18
CA CYS A 111 -31.67 -20.05 3.53
C CYS A 111 -31.85 -19.29 4.85
N LEU A 112 -31.08 -19.65 5.90
CA LEU A 112 -31.12 -18.94 7.17
C LEU A 112 -30.73 -17.46 7.03
N ALA A 113 -29.74 -17.15 6.18
CA ALA A 113 -29.34 -15.78 5.91
C ALA A 113 -30.47 -14.99 5.24
N GLY A 114 -31.05 -15.53 4.16
CA GLY A 114 -32.17 -14.91 3.44
C GLY A 114 -33.41 -14.71 4.30
N VAL A 115 -33.79 -15.73 5.08
CA VAL A 115 -34.91 -15.63 6.03
C VAL A 115 -34.64 -14.56 7.09
N CYS A 116 -33.42 -14.49 7.64
CA CYS A 116 -33.08 -13.43 8.60
C CYS A 116 -33.21 -12.03 7.98
N VAL A 117 -32.75 -11.83 6.74
CA VAL A 117 -32.89 -10.56 6.01
C VAL A 117 -34.37 -10.22 5.82
N HIS A 118 -35.14 -11.14 5.24
CA HIS A 118 -36.57 -10.93 4.97
C HIS A 118 -37.37 -10.57 6.23
N VAL A 119 -37.11 -11.27 7.34
CA VAL A 119 -37.79 -10.99 8.63
C VAL A 119 -37.34 -9.65 9.23
N LEU A 120 -36.07 -9.26 9.08
CA LEU A 120 -35.56 -7.97 9.54
C LEU A 120 -36.12 -6.79 8.72
N ASP A 121 -36.45 -6.99 7.45
CA ASP A 121 -37.13 -5.97 6.65
C ASP A 121 -38.57 -5.76 7.14
N ARG A 122 -39.21 -6.81 7.65
CA ARG A 122 -40.52 -6.78 8.34
C ARG A 122 -40.41 -6.51 9.85
N ARG A 123 -39.41 -5.73 10.28
CA ARG A 123 -39.14 -5.47 11.71
C ARG A 123 -40.30 -4.89 12.52
N VAL A 124 -41.30 -4.30 11.86
CA VAL A 124 -42.51 -3.75 12.49
C VAL A 124 -43.45 -4.87 12.98
N ASP A 125 -43.43 -6.02 12.32
CA ASP A 125 -44.31 -7.16 12.61
C ASP A 125 -43.76 -8.08 13.72
N ILE A 126 -42.54 -7.82 14.22
CA ILE A 126 -41.84 -8.69 15.17
C ILE A 126 -41.59 -8.01 16.51
N HIS A 127 -41.59 -8.82 17.57
CA HIS A 127 -41.33 -8.32 18.91
C HIS A 127 -39.93 -7.66 19.01
N PRO A 128 -39.77 -6.46 19.61
CA PRO A 128 -38.50 -5.73 19.60
C PRO A 128 -37.28 -6.52 20.12
N LYS A 129 -37.46 -7.36 21.15
CA LYS A 129 -36.41 -8.26 21.67
C LYS A 129 -35.90 -9.28 20.63
N ALA A 130 -36.72 -9.65 19.65
CA ALA A 130 -36.34 -10.58 18.58
C ALA A 130 -35.43 -9.91 17.53
N ILE A 131 -35.55 -8.60 17.32
CA ILE A 131 -34.75 -7.85 16.31
C ILE A 131 -33.26 -8.01 16.58
N ASN A 132 -32.80 -7.75 17.81
CA ASN A 132 -31.38 -7.88 18.15
C ASN A 132 -30.90 -9.33 18.02
N THR A 133 -31.75 -10.31 18.38
CA THR A 133 -31.42 -11.73 18.23
C THR A 133 -31.29 -12.11 16.75
N LEU A 134 -32.17 -11.60 15.88
CA LEU A 134 -32.11 -11.80 14.42
C LEU A 134 -30.88 -11.14 13.80
N LYS A 135 -30.50 -9.94 14.24
CA LYS A 135 -29.23 -9.30 13.82
C LYS A 135 -28.03 -10.18 14.18
N THR A 136 -27.97 -10.67 15.42
CA THR A 136 -26.91 -11.60 15.85
C THR A 136 -26.93 -12.90 15.05
N LEU A 137 -28.11 -13.47 14.78
CA LEU A 137 -28.23 -14.66 13.94
C LEU A 137 -27.71 -14.42 12.53
N ARG A 138 -28.11 -13.32 11.88
CA ARG A 138 -27.61 -12.93 10.56
C ARG A 138 -26.09 -12.84 10.54
N GLN A 139 -25.49 -12.17 11.53
CA GLN A 139 -24.03 -12.08 11.65
C GLN A 139 -23.38 -13.46 11.82
N LEU A 140 -23.94 -14.31 12.69
CA LEU A 140 -23.41 -15.64 12.96
C LEU A 140 -23.52 -16.55 11.73
N THR A 141 -24.61 -16.47 10.97
CA THR A 141 -24.79 -17.20 9.70
C THR A 141 -23.77 -16.77 8.67
N ILE A 142 -23.55 -15.46 8.48
CA ILE A 142 -22.54 -14.96 7.54
C ILE A 142 -21.15 -15.45 7.95
N ASN A 143 -20.80 -15.42 9.24
CA ASN A 143 -19.52 -15.95 9.71
C ASN A 143 -19.36 -17.46 9.41
N ARG A 144 -20.44 -18.26 9.47
CA ARG A 144 -20.39 -19.68 9.07
C ARG A 144 -20.23 -19.86 7.57
N ILE A 145 -20.86 -19.01 6.76
CA ILE A 145 -20.65 -18.97 5.31
C ILE A 145 -19.20 -18.62 5.00
N THR A 146 -18.63 -17.61 5.67
CA THR A 146 -17.20 -17.25 5.55
C THR A 146 -16.30 -18.44 5.89
N GLN A 147 -16.54 -19.10 7.02
CA GLN A 147 -15.81 -20.30 7.42
C GLN A 147 -15.94 -21.43 6.39
N PHE A 148 -17.11 -21.61 5.79
CA PHE A 148 -17.34 -22.61 4.75
C PHE A 148 -16.44 -22.35 3.53
N PHE A 149 -16.41 -21.12 3.01
CA PHE A 149 -15.54 -20.75 1.89
C PHE A 149 -14.05 -20.93 2.23
N SER A 150 -13.63 -20.62 3.45
CA SER A 150 -12.22 -20.74 3.87
C SER A 150 -11.77 -22.15 4.22
N SER A 151 -12.69 -23.05 4.62
CA SER A 151 -12.34 -24.40 5.09
C SER A 151 -12.58 -25.51 4.07
N PHE A 152 -13.40 -25.26 3.04
CA PHE A 152 -13.77 -26.25 2.03
C PHE A 152 -13.48 -25.74 0.62
N ASP A 153 -12.19 -25.46 0.37
CA ASP A 153 -11.65 -25.05 -0.93
C ASP A 153 -11.93 -26.03 -2.07
N ASN A 154 -12.13 -27.31 -1.76
CA ASN A 154 -12.49 -28.39 -2.68
C ASN A 154 -14.00 -28.54 -2.91
N TYR A 155 -14.86 -27.81 -2.22
CA TYR A 155 -16.31 -27.91 -2.42
C TYR A 155 -16.69 -27.45 -3.84
N SER A 156 -17.44 -28.27 -4.58
CA SER A 156 -17.91 -27.97 -5.94
C SER A 156 -19.14 -27.07 -5.93
N PHE A 157 -18.92 -25.76 -5.84
CA PHE A 157 -20.00 -24.78 -5.98
C PHE A 157 -20.61 -24.81 -7.38
N SER A 158 -21.94 -24.91 -7.46
CA SER A 158 -22.68 -24.61 -8.68
C SER A 158 -22.94 -23.10 -8.82
N TRP A 159 -23.24 -22.62 -10.03
CA TRP A 159 -23.66 -21.23 -10.23
C TRP A 159 -24.86 -20.85 -9.36
N ARG A 160 -25.74 -21.82 -9.05
CA ARG A 160 -26.93 -21.62 -8.18
C ARG A 160 -26.54 -21.41 -6.73
N ASP A 161 -25.50 -22.08 -6.26
CA ASP A 161 -24.95 -21.85 -4.92
C ASP A 161 -24.42 -20.42 -4.80
N ILE A 162 -23.67 -19.99 -5.81
CA ILE A 162 -23.11 -18.63 -5.88
C ILE A 162 -24.22 -17.58 -5.94
N ASP A 163 -25.18 -17.69 -6.85
CA ASP A 163 -26.28 -16.72 -6.93
C ASP A 163 -27.10 -16.68 -5.63
N ALA A 164 -27.28 -17.82 -4.94
CA ALA A 164 -28.00 -17.88 -3.68
C ALA A 164 -27.28 -17.10 -2.56
N VAL A 165 -25.95 -17.23 -2.39
CA VAL A 165 -25.23 -16.45 -1.37
C VAL A 165 -25.23 -14.96 -1.70
N PHE A 166 -25.15 -14.58 -2.97
CA PHE A 166 -25.24 -13.18 -3.37
C PHE A 166 -26.62 -12.58 -3.07
N GLU A 167 -27.70 -13.30 -3.40
CA GLU A 167 -29.08 -12.90 -3.12
C GLU A 167 -29.37 -12.82 -1.61
N ALA A 168 -28.88 -13.78 -0.83
CA ALA A 168 -29.13 -13.85 0.61
C ALA A 168 -28.24 -12.94 1.47
N VAL A 169 -26.99 -12.71 1.07
CA VAL A 169 -25.96 -12.08 1.92
C VAL A 169 -25.41 -10.79 1.33
N VAL A 170 -25.05 -10.75 0.04
CA VAL A 170 -24.31 -9.61 -0.52
C VAL A 170 -25.25 -8.46 -0.86
N TRP A 171 -26.18 -8.68 -1.80
CA TRP A 171 -27.06 -7.64 -2.34
C TRP A 171 -27.91 -6.92 -1.30
N PRO A 172 -28.45 -7.58 -0.26
CA PRO A 172 -29.24 -6.88 0.74
C PRO A 172 -28.47 -5.79 1.51
N GLN A 173 -27.14 -5.88 1.64
CA GLN A 173 -26.39 -5.01 2.55
C GLN A 173 -25.12 -4.37 1.95
N VAL A 174 -24.71 -4.71 0.72
CA VAL A 174 -23.48 -4.18 0.10
C VAL A 174 -23.49 -2.66 -0.04
N GLU A 175 -24.62 -2.05 -0.38
CA GLU A 175 -24.71 -0.58 -0.53
C GLU A 175 -24.60 0.15 0.82
N ARG A 176 -24.94 -0.54 1.91
CA ARG A 176 -24.87 0.00 3.27
C ARG A 176 -23.47 -0.16 3.87
N LEU A 177 -22.61 -0.95 3.24
CA LEU A 177 -21.27 -1.27 3.72
C LEU A 177 -20.42 -0.03 4.04
N PRO A 178 -20.39 1.04 3.20
CA PRO A 178 -19.60 2.26 3.49
C PRO A 178 -20.04 2.98 4.77
N HIS A 179 -21.28 2.76 5.22
CA HIS A 179 -21.83 3.41 6.41
C HIS A 179 -21.80 2.49 7.64
N GLU A 180 -22.00 1.18 7.45
CA GLU A 180 -22.08 0.21 8.55
C GLU A 180 -20.69 -0.32 8.99
N SER A 181 -19.68 -0.26 8.12
CA SER A 181 -18.36 -0.86 8.36
C SER A 181 -17.26 0.15 8.67
N LEU A 182 -17.58 1.30 9.28
CA LEU A 182 -16.60 2.36 9.59
C LEU A 182 -15.73 2.03 10.81
N SER A 183 -16.32 1.58 11.91
CA SER A 183 -15.58 1.36 13.16
C SER A 183 -14.93 -0.03 13.23
N HIS A 184 -15.63 -1.05 12.75
CA HIS A 184 -15.17 -2.44 12.79
C HIS A 184 -15.59 -3.17 11.50
N PRO A 185 -14.77 -4.11 11.00
CA PRO A 185 -15.15 -4.90 9.83
C PRO A 185 -16.43 -5.70 10.06
N THR A 186 -17.44 -5.43 9.24
CA THR A 186 -18.70 -6.19 9.26
C THR A 186 -18.49 -7.64 8.81
N PRO A 187 -19.41 -8.57 9.13
CA PRO A 187 -19.36 -9.93 8.59
C PRO A 187 -19.35 -9.97 7.04
N LEU A 188 -20.02 -9.03 6.37
CA LEU A 188 -19.95 -8.95 4.91
C LEU A 188 -18.53 -8.58 4.44
N LEU A 189 -17.89 -7.57 5.04
CA LEU A 189 -16.51 -7.21 4.69
C LEU A 189 -15.54 -8.38 4.91
N LYS A 190 -15.72 -9.12 6.01
CA LYS A 190 -14.92 -10.33 6.30
C LYS A 190 -15.14 -11.44 5.29
N LEU A 191 -16.38 -11.65 4.82
CA LEU A 191 -16.69 -12.60 3.76
C LEU A 191 -15.99 -12.22 2.44
N ILE A 192 -16.06 -10.95 2.05
CA ILE A 192 -15.39 -10.44 0.84
C ILE A 192 -13.87 -10.58 0.98
N CYS A 193 -13.32 -10.28 2.16
CA CYS A 193 -11.90 -10.50 2.44
C CYS A 193 -11.50 -11.98 2.32
N ALA A 194 -12.32 -12.91 2.81
CA ALA A 194 -12.07 -14.34 2.67
C ALA A 194 -12.05 -14.80 1.20
N TRP A 195 -12.91 -14.23 0.34
CA TRP A 195 -12.86 -14.49 -1.10
C TRP A 195 -11.58 -13.97 -1.75
N SER A 196 -11.05 -12.85 -1.28
CA SER A 196 -9.78 -12.33 -1.82
C SER A 196 -8.57 -13.23 -1.52
N GLN A 197 -8.66 -14.14 -0.55
CA GLN A 197 -7.54 -15.00 -0.13
C GLN A 197 -7.35 -16.25 -1.00
N SER A 198 -8.21 -16.48 -2.01
CA SER A 198 -8.12 -17.65 -2.90
C SER A 198 -8.32 -17.24 -4.35
N VAL A 199 -7.42 -17.68 -5.25
CA VAL A 199 -7.52 -17.43 -6.70
C VAL A 199 -8.87 -17.91 -7.24
N ARG A 200 -9.35 -19.05 -6.73
CA ARG A 200 -10.64 -19.65 -7.11
C ARG A 200 -11.84 -18.72 -6.88
N TYR A 201 -11.78 -17.84 -5.89
CA TYR A 201 -12.90 -16.98 -5.49
C TYR A 201 -12.76 -15.53 -5.99
N LEU A 202 -11.66 -15.17 -6.65
CA LEU A 202 -11.50 -13.84 -7.26
C LEU A 202 -12.66 -13.46 -8.20
N PRO A 203 -13.23 -14.38 -9.02
CA PRO A 203 -14.39 -14.06 -9.84
C PRO A 203 -15.58 -13.50 -9.04
N LEU A 204 -15.77 -13.92 -7.79
CA LEU A 204 -16.86 -13.42 -6.94
C LEU A 204 -16.75 -11.92 -6.66
N LEU A 205 -15.52 -11.39 -6.59
CA LEU A 205 -15.27 -9.96 -6.36
C LEU A 205 -15.68 -9.11 -7.57
N GLY A 206 -15.68 -9.70 -8.77
CA GLY A 206 -16.11 -9.09 -10.02
C GLY A 206 -17.59 -9.31 -10.38
N LYS A 207 -18.37 -10.04 -9.56
CA LYS A 207 -19.80 -10.24 -9.83
C LYS A 207 -20.58 -8.94 -9.63
N HIS A 208 -21.49 -8.63 -10.54
CA HIS A 208 -22.45 -7.55 -10.43
C HIS A 208 -23.87 -8.09 -10.22
N GLN A 209 -24.78 -7.25 -9.71
CA GLN A 209 -26.18 -7.63 -9.63
C GLN A 209 -26.80 -7.68 -11.04
N SER A 210 -27.63 -8.70 -11.31
CA SER A 210 -28.35 -8.81 -12.58
C SER A 210 -29.19 -7.55 -12.81
N GLY A 211 -29.02 -6.92 -13.98
CA GLY A 211 -29.69 -5.64 -14.31
C GLY A 211 -28.99 -4.37 -13.78
N ASN A 212 -27.97 -4.47 -12.93
CA ASN A 212 -27.18 -3.34 -12.45
C ASN A 212 -25.67 -3.63 -12.44
N LYS A 213 -25.01 -3.37 -13.57
CA LYS A 213 -23.55 -3.57 -13.74
C LYS A 213 -22.69 -2.72 -12.81
N GLN A 214 -23.26 -1.65 -12.23
CA GLN A 214 -22.55 -0.72 -11.35
C GLN A 214 -22.58 -1.15 -9.88
N LEU A 215 -23.37 -2.17 -9.53
CA LEU A 215 -23.47 -2.69 -8.18
C LEU A 215 -22.57 -3.92 -8.06
N THR A 216 -21.33 -3.69 -7.62
CA THR A 216 -20.30 -4.71 -7.38
C THR A 216 -19.78 -4.62 -5.94
N PRO A 217 -19.30 -5.73 -5.35
CA PRO A 217 -18.74 -5.71 -4.00
C PRO A 217 -17.58 -4.70 -3.84
N LEU A 218 -16.61 -4.73 -4.76
CA LEU A 218 -15.40 -3.91 -4.67
C LEU A 218 -15.67 -2.40 -4.68
N LYS A 219 -16.68 -1.94 -5.43
CA LYS A 219 -17.06 -0.53 -5.47
C LYS A 219 -17.37 0.02 -4.07
N TYR A 220 -18.16 -0.70 -3.27
CA TYR A 220 -18.54 -0.25 -1.94
C TYR A 220 -17.47 -0.54 -0.89
N VAL A 221 -16.65 -1.58 -1.08
CA VAL A 221 -15.49 -1.86 -0.23
C VAL A 221 -14.48 -0.72 -0.31
N PHE A 222 -14.11 -0.27 -1.51
CA PHE A 222 -13.08 0.76 -1.66
C PHE A 222 -13.55 2.16 -1.26
N GLN A 223 -14.86 2.44 -1.24
CA GLN A 223 -15.39 3.67 -0.67
C GLN A 223 -15.02 3.87 0.81
N LEU A 224 -14.80 2.78 1.56
CA LEU A 224 -14.36 2.85 2.95
C LEU A 224 -12.93 3.36 3.12
N LEU A 225 -12.07 3.26 2.09
CA LEU A 225 -10.66 3.71 2.18
C LEU A 225 -10.55 5.21 2.41
N VAL A 226 -11.42 5.99 1.75
CA VAL A 226 -11.41 7.46 1.79
C VAL A 226 -12.42 8.02 2.79
N ALA A 227 -13.11 7.16 3.54
CA ALA A 227 -14.09 7.59 4.52
C ALA A 227 -13.38 8.19 5.76
N PRO A 228 -13.68 9.43 6.16
CA PRO A 228 -12.90 10.17 7.17
C PRO A 228 -12.97 9.54 8.57
N THR A 229 -14.01 8.76 8.85
CA THR A 229 -14.23 8.11 10.15
C THR A 229 -13.93 6.61 10.14
N ALA A 230 -13.35 6.08 9.05
CA ALA A 230 -12.97 4.69 8.98
C ALA A 230 -11.81 4.39 9.95
N SER A 231 -11.91 3.28 10.68
CA SER A 231 -10.86 2.85 11.61
C SER A 231 -9.71 2.17 10.86
N SER A 232 -8.52 2.18 11.45
CA SER A 232 -7.34 1.50 10.89
C SER A 232 -7.55 0.00 10.70
N THR A 233 -8.37 -0.64 11.55
CA THR A 233 -8.70 -2.07 11.40
C THR A 233 -9.49 -2.34 10.12
N VAL A 234 -10.36 -1.41 9.72
CA VAL A 234 -11.16 -1.52 8.49
C VAL A 234 -10.27 -1.24 7.29
N THR A 235 -9.52 -0.14 7.30
CA THR A 235 -8.65 0.22 6.18
C THR A 235 -7.59 -0.85 5.94
N ASN A 236 -6.96 -1.40 7.00
CA ASN A 236 -5.98 -2.48 6.87
C ASN A 236 -6.56 -3.73 6.21
N MET A 237 -7.80 -4.12 6.54
CA MET A 237 -8.47 -5.26 5.89
C MET A 237 -8.72 -5.01 4.40
N ILE A 238 -9.02 -3.77 4.02
CA ILE A 238 -9.20 -3.42 2.60
C ILE A 238 -7.85 -3.41 1.87
N VAL A 239 -6.79 -2.95 2.54
CA VAL A 239 -5.42 -3.06 2.03
C VAL A 239 -5.01 -4.53 1.87
N ASP A 240 -5.43 -5.44 2.77
CA ASP A 240 -5.29 -6.90 2.58
C ASP A 240 -5.95 -7.37 1.29
N ILE A 241 -7.18 -6.94 1.02
CA ILE A 241 -7.89 -7.27 -0.23
C ILE A 241 -7.12 -6.78 -1.46
N ILE A 242 -6.59 -5.54 -1.43
CA ILE A 242 -5.79 -4.98 -2.54
C ILE A 242 -4.53 -5.82 -2.76
N GLU A 243 -3.82 -6.17 -1.71
CA GLU A 243 -2.58 -6.95 -1.80
C GLU A 243 -2.84 -8.37 -2.35
N HIS A 244 -3.92 -9.03 -1.92
CA HIS A 244 -4.26 -10.32 -2.50
C HIS A 244 -4.60 -10.18 -4.00
N LEU A 245 -5.38 -9.17 -4.39
CA LEU A 245 -5.71 -8.92 -5.80
C LEU A 245 -4.47 -8.65 -6.67
N LEU A 246 -3.40 -8.09 -6.09
CA LEU A 246 -2.16 -7.77 -6.79
C LEU A 246 -1.14 -8.91 -6.85
N THR A 247 -1.19 -9.88 -5.93
CA THR A 247 -0.08 -10.84 -5.73
C THR A 247 -0.49 -12.29 -5.70
N LEU A 248 -1.78 -12.59 -5.53
CA LEU A 248 -2.21 -13.96 -5.25
C LEU A 248 -2.02 -14.88 -6.45
N GLU A 249 -2.37 -14.45 -7.66
CA GLU A 249 -2.20 -15.26 -8.87
C GLU A 249 -0.72 -15.58 -9.15
N GLU A 250 0.19 -14.63 -8.93
CA GLU A 250 1.65 -14.86 -9.08
C GLU A 250 2.16 -15.90 -8.08
N LYS A 251 1.83 -15.74 -6.80
CA LYS A 251 2.24 -16.69 -5.74
C LYS A 251 1.69 -18.09 -6.00
N ASP A 252 0.48 -18.16 -6.50
CA ASP A 252 -0.22 -19.40 -6.77
C ASP A 252 0.41 -20.17 -7.94
N GLU A 253 0.86 -19.46 -8.99
CA GLU A 253 1.65 -20.02 -10.09
C GLU A 253 3.04 -20.47 -9.63
N GLU A 254 3.75 -19.65 -8.84
CA GLU A 254 5.06 -20.00 -8.27
C GLU A 254 4.98 -21.27 -7.40
N GLU A 255 3.92 -21.43 -6.61
CA GLU A 255 3.68 -22.63 -5.80
C GLU A 255 3.42 -23.87 -6.68
N GLU A 256 2.60 -23.75 -7.74
CA GLU A 256 2.33 -24.85 -8.67
C GLU A 256 3.57 -25.29 -9.44
N GLU A 257 4.43 -24.34 -9.84
CA GLU A 257 5.72 -24.62 -10.46
C GLU A 257 6.68 -25.35 -9.51
N MET A 258 6.77 -24.91 -8.25
CA MET A 258 7.63 -25.55 -7.25
C MET A 258 7.17 -26.96 -6.88
N GLU A 259 5.86 -27.19 -6.75
CA GLU A 259 5.31 -28.50 -6.38
C GLU A 259 5.31 -29.49 -7.55
N GLY A 260 5.51 -29.03 -8.79
CA GLY A 260 5.46 -29.87 -9.99
C GLY A 260 4.11 -30.56 -10.21
N MET A 261 3.07 -30.08 -9.51
CA MET A 261 1.72 -30.59 -9.53
C MET A 261 0.79 -29.43 -9.90
N VAL A 262 0.04 -29.58 -11.00
CA VAL A 262 -1.09 -28.69 -11.26
C VAL A 262 -2.10 -28.96 -10.16
N LYS A 263 -2.30 -27.99 -9.25
CA LYS A 263 -3.40 -28.07 -8.26
C LYS A 263 -4.69 -28.25 -9.06
N HIS A 264 -5.22 -29.47 -9.08
CA HIS A 264 -6.52 -29.78 -9.66
C HIS A 264 -7.58 -29.15 -8.75
N ARG A 265 -7.70 -27.82 -8.78
CA ARG A 265 -8.81 -27.11 -8.17
C ARG A 265 -10.04 -27.63 -8.87
N ILE A 266 -10.94 -28.21 -8.11
CA ILE A 266 -12.21 -28.73 -8.60
C ILE A 266 -12.95 -27.60 -9.33
N THR A 267 -12.91 -27.68 -10.67
CA THR A 267 -13.53 -26.85 -11.72
C THR A 267 -13.45 -25.32 -11.57
N ASP A 268 -13.28 -24.62 -12.70
CA ASP A 268 -13.52 -23.18 -12.78
C ASP A 268 -14.87 -22.86 -12.13
N LEU A 269 -14.88 -21.88 -11.23
CA LEU A 269 -16.10 -21.47 -10.55
C LEU A 269 -17.04 -20.83 -11.57
N GLU A 270 -18.19 -21.46 -11.84
CA GLU A 270 -19.20 -20.87 -12.72
C GLU A 270 -19.87 -19.68 -12.03
N VAL A 271 -19.53 -18.46 -12.48
CA VAL A 271 -20.06 -17.22 -11.94
C VAL A 271 -20.79 -16.44 -13.03
N HIS A 272 -22.09 -16.23 -12.85
CA HIS A 272 -22.89 -15.35 -13.70
C HIS A 272 -22.64 -13.87 -13.39
N ASP A 273 -22.98 -12.99 -14.34
CA ASP A 273 -22.95 -11.54 -14.16
C ASP A 273 -21.57 -11.00 -13.76
N LEU A 274 -20.50 -11.47 -14.40
CA LEU A 274 -19.16 -10.94 -14.19
C LEU A 274 -18.97 -9.61 -14.93
N VAL A 275 -18.29 -8.66 -14.27
CA VAL A 275 -17.81 -7.46 -14.97
C VAL A 275 -16.83 -7.88 -16.06
N VAL A 276 -16.93 -7.20 -17.21
CA VAL A 276 -15.86 -7.26 -18.21
C VAL A 276 -14.71 -6.43 -17.65
N ALA A 277 -13.79 -7.11 -16.95
CA ALA A 277 -12.63 -6.44 -16.38
C ALA A 277 -11.82 -5.82 -17.54
N PRO A 278 -11.35 -4.57 -17.44
CA PRO A 278 -10.58 -3.95 -18.52
C PRO A 278 -9.35 -4.82 -18.82
N GLN A 279 -9.01 -5.00 -20.10
CA GLN A 279 -7.69 -5.53 -20.46
C GLN A 279 -6.71 -4.36 -20.43
N ALA A 280 -5.69 -4.44 -19.59
CA ALA A 280 -4.54 -3.58 -19.77
C ALA A 280 -3.66 -4.21 -20.85
N GLU A 281 -3.45 -3.51 -21.95
CA GLU A 281 -2.40 -3.87 -22.91
C GLU A 281 -1.05 -3.64 -22.24
N GLN A 282 -0.52 -4.66 -21.55
CA GLN A 282 0.89 -4.73 -21.21
C GLN A 282 1.64 -5.40 -22.37
N ILE A 283 2.84 -4.92 -22.69
CA ILE A 283 3.72 -5.58 -23.65
C ILE A 283 4.26 -6.84 -22.95
N GLY A 284 3.85 -8.03 -23.39
CA GLY A 284 4.37 -9.32 -22.89
C GLY A 284 3.29 -10.30 -22.45
N GLU A 285 2.66 -10.05 -21.30
CA GLU A 285 1.71 -10.99 -20.66
C GLU A 285 0.32 -10.39 -20.40
N PRO A 286 -0.76 -11.19 -20.47
CA PRO A 286 -2.09 -10.74 -20.11
C PRO A 286 -2.12 -10.41 -18.61
N THR A 287 -2.55 -9.19 -18.28
CA THR A 287 -2.72 -8.78 -16.89
C THR A 287 -3.63 -9.76 -16.14
N LYS A 288 -3.14 -10.26 -15.01
CA LYS A 288 -3.83 -11.17 -14.10
C LYS A 288 -5.22 -10.65 -13.70
N TYR A 289 -6.18 -11.54 -13.45
CA TYR A 289 -7.58 -11.16 -13.30
C TYR A 289 -7.81 -10.24 -12.08
N GLY A 290 -7.15 -10.53 -10.95
CA GLY A 290 -7.21 -9.71 -9.74
C GLY A 290 -6.75 -8.27 -9.98
N CYS A 291 -5.65 -8.08 -10.71
CA CYS A 291 -5.17 -6.76 -11.12
C CYS A 291 -6.19 -6.03 -12.00
N ARG A 292 -6.85 -6.73 -12.93
CA ARG A 292 -7.89 -6.14 -13.78
C ARG A 292 -9.11 -5.67 -12.98
N LEU A 293 -9.45 -6.35 -11.88
CA LEU A 293 -10.52 -5.91 -10.97
C LEU A 293 -10.19 -4.60 -10.25
N LEU A 294 -8.90 -4.27 -10.04
CA LEU A 294 -8.48 -3.04 -9.38
C LEU A 294 -8.51 -1.81 -10.30
N LEU A 295 -8.40 -1.99 -11.62
CA LEU A 295 -8.28 -0.89 -12.60
C LEU A 295 -9.36 0.20 -12.43
N PRO A 296 -10.67 -0.12 -12.32
CA PRO A 296 -11.71 0.91 -12.15
C PRO A 296 -11.62 1.66 -10.82
N HIS A 297 -10.81 1.15 -9.88
CA HIS A 297 -10.69 1.63 -8.51
C HIS A 297 -9.32 2.26 -8.21
N VAL A 298 -8.42 2.34 -9.19
CA VAL A 298 -7.13 3.03 -9.03
C VAL A 298 -7.28 4.46 -8.49
N PRO A 299 -8.22 5.32 -8.98
CA PRO A 299 -8.34 6.69 -8.47
C PRO A 299 -8.58 6.77 -6.96
N ILE A 300 -9.46 5.92 -6.42
CA ILE A 300 -9.81 5.95 -4.99
C ILE A 300 -8.68 5.37 -4.13
N ILE A 301 -7.94 4.38 -4.65
CA ILE A 301 -6.75 3.83 -4.00
C ILE A 301 -5.63 4.86 -3.95
N LEU A 302 -5.37 5.58 -5.05
CA LEU A 302 -4.39 6.67 -5.09
C LEU A 302 -4.76 7.81 -4.15
N GLN A 303 -6.05 8.17 -4.07
CA GLN A 303 -6.53 9.18 -3.11
C GLN A 303 -6.23 8.77 -1.66
N TYR A 304 -6.47 7.51 -1.30
CA TYR A 304 -6.14 6.97 0.02
C TYR A 304 -4.62 7.01 0.30
N LEU A 305 -3.80 6.55 -0.65
CA LEU A 305 -2.35 6.56 -0.52
C LEU A 305 -1.79 7.98 -0.40
N LYS A 306 -2.41 8.96 -1.10
CA LYS A 306 -2.10 10.38 -0.96
C LYS A 306 -2.34 10.89 0.46
N GLN A 307 -3.47 10.55 1.07
CA GLN A 307 -3.74 10.92 2.45
C GLN A 307 -2.73 10.31 3.42
N ILE A 308 -2.29 9.05 3.20
CA ILE A 308 -1.25 8.42 4.00
C ILE A 308 0.08 9.18 3.88
N VAL A 309 0.55 9.40 2.64
CA VAL A 309 1.83 10.07 2.40
C VAL A 309 1.82 11.50 2.96
N GLU A 310 0.76 12.26 2.73
CA GLU A 310 0.61 13.61 3.32
C GLU A 310 0.66 13.60 4.85
N ASN A 311 0.00 12.63 5.49
CA ASN A 311 0.04 12.47 6.94
C ASN A 311 1.44 12.08 7.44
N LEU A 312 2.17 11.25 6.70
CA LEU A 312 3.56 10.88 7.00
C LEU A 312 4.50 12.09 6.91
N VAL A 313 4.33 12.93 5.88
CA VAL A 313 5.11 14.16 5.69
C VAL A 313 4.79 15.18 6.79
N LYS A 314 3.52 15.40 7.12
CA LYS A 314 3.07 16.37 8.15
C LYS A 314 3.52 16.02 9.56
N GLN A 315 3.61 14.74 9.93
CA GLN A 315 3.90 14.33 11.31
C GLN A 315 5.37 14.49 11.74
N SER A 316 6.22 15.16 10.96
CA SER A 316 7.66 15.33 11.18
C SER A 316 8.34 13.97 11.44
N LEU A 317 8.84 13.35 10.38
CA LEU A 317 9.50 12.03 10.31
C LEU A 317 10.49 11.72 11.46
N LYS A 318 9.97 11.50 12.67
CA LYS A 318 10.68 10.87 13.79
C LYS A 318 10.68 9.38 13.49
N LYS A 319 11.78 8.88 12.89
CA LYS A 319 12.13 7.46 12.72
C LYS A 319 10.92 6.52 12.72
N ARG A 320 10.03 6.63 11.73
CA ARG A 320 9.02 5.58 11.49
C ARG A 320 9.59 4.57 10.51
N ALA A 321 9.19 3.32 10.70
CA ALA A 321 9.52 2.23 9.79
C ALA A 321 9.01 2.55 8.38
N PHE A 322 9.79 2.14 7.38
CA PHE A 322 9.43 2.21 5.98
C PHE A 322 8.12 1.47 5.72
N PRO A 323 7.06 2.10 5.16
CA PRO A 323 5.80 1.42 4.89
C PRO A 323 5.93 0.57 3.63
N THR A 324 6.63 -0.56 3.75
CA THR A 324 6.93 -1.52 2.67
C THR A 324 5.68 -1.94 1.91
N ARG A 325 4.57 -2.13 2.64
CA ARG A 325 3.30 -2.57 2.10
C ARG A 325 2.68 -1.57 1.13
N ASP A 326 2.57 -0.31 1.55
CA ASP A 326 1.99 0.76 0.73
C ASP A 326 2.85 1.01 -0.52
N LEU A 327 4.19 0.90 -0.38
CA LEU A 327 5.10 1.02 -1.51
C LEU A 327 4.94 -0.13 -2.53
N ASN A 328 4.80 -1.38 -2.06
CA ASN A 328 4.60 -2.53 -2.96
C ASN A 328 3.30 -2.35 -3.76
N ILE A 329 2.24 -1.86 -3.11
CA ILE A 329 0.98 -1.51 -3.77
C ILE A 329 1.21 -0.40 -4.82
N LEU A 330 1.89 0.71 -4.46
CA LEU A 330 2.20 1.79 -5.41
C LEU A 330 3.00 1.31 -6.61
N SER A 331 4.06 0.52 -6.38
CA SER A 331 4.93 -0.02 -7.43
C SER A 331 4.13 -0.90 -8.40
N ARG A 332 3.32 -1.83 -7.88
CA ARG A 332 2.48 -2.70 -8.72
C ARG A 332 1.39 -1.93 -9.45
N LEU A 333 0.73 -0.96 -8.80
CA LEU A 333 -0.26 -0.12 -9.45
C LEU A 333 0.33 0.71 -10.58
N SER A 334 1.57 1.16 -10.45
CA SER A 334 2.25 1.96 -11.49
C SER A 334 2.35 1.23 -12.83
N ALA A 335 2.43 -0.10 -12.83
CA ALA A 335 2.52 -0.92 -14.04
C ALA A 335 1.21 -0.91 -14.86
N PHE A 336 0.11 -0.43 -14.28
CA PHE A 336 -1.22 -0.42 -14.89
C PHE A 336 -1.74 0.97 -15.24
N VAL A 337 -1.12 2.01 -14.69
CA VAL A 337 -1.54 3.39 -14.93
C VAL A 337 -0.97 3.88 -16.26
N LYS A 338 -1.87 4.31 -17.15
CA LYS A 338 -1.54 4.95 -18.44
C LYS A 338 -1.96 6.41 -18.51
N ASP A 339 -2.71 6.86 -17.51
CA ASP A 339 -3.29 8.20 -17.44
C ASP A 339 -2.27 9.20 -16.88
N SER A 340 -2.13 10.34 -17.53
CA SER A 340 -1.13 11.37 -17.23
C SER A 340 -1.27 11.91 -15.80
N ASP A 341 -2.49 12.23 -15.36
CA ASP A 341 -2.78 12.76 -14.03
C ASP A 341 -2.51 11.73 -12.93
N GLN A 342 -2.88 10.47 -13.17
CA GLN A 342 -2.59 9.37 -12.25
C GLN A 342 -1.08 9.07 -12.17
N SER A 343 -0.36 9.11 -13.30
CA SER A 343 1.09 8.96 -13.34
C SER A 343 1.79 10.08 -12.56
N ALA A 344 1.36 11.33 -12.74
CA ALA A 344 1.85 12.48 -11.99
C ALA A 344 1.61 12.30 -10.48
N THR A 345 0.39 11.89 -10.10
CA THR A 345 0.04 11.59 -8.72
C THR A 345 0.94 10.50 -8.13
N LEU A 346 1.16 9.40 -8.84
CA LEU A 346 2.04 8.31 -8.40
C LEU A 346 3.48 8.79 -8.16
N ILE A 347 4.04 9.61 -9.05
CA ILE A 347 5.39 10.17 -8.87
C ILE A 347 5.44 11.02 -7.59
N GLN A 348 4.45 11.90 -7.37
CA GLN A 348 4.37 12.72 -6.15
C GLN A 348 4.27 11.89 -4.86
N LEU A 349 3.68 10.69 -4.93
CA LEU A 349 3.60 9.77 -3.78
C LEU A 349 4.88 8.98 -3.54
N LEU A 350 5.64 8.67 -4.61
CA LEU A 350 6.85 7.87 -4.54
C LEU A 350 8.08 8.68 -4.06
N LEU A 351 8.26 9.91 -4.55
CA LEU A 351 9.45 10.72 -4.24
C LEU A 351 9.69 10.98 -2.74
N PRO A 352 8.66 11.24 -1.89
CA PRO A 352 8.86 11.42 -0.45
C PRO A 352 9.55 10.22 0.23
N PHE A 353 9.39 9.01 -0.31
CA PHE A 353 10.04 7.80 0.22
C PHE A 353 11.55 7.76 -0.03
N LEU A 354 12.09 8.65 -0.87
CA LEU A 354 13.51 8.80 -1.17
C LEU A 354 14.22 9.93 -0.38
N GLU A 355 13.51 10.62 0.52
CA GLU A 355 14.11 11.68 1.34
C GLU A 355 14.95 11.14 2.53
N ARG A 356 15.90 11.94 3.04
CA ARG A 356 16.96 11.55 4.02
C ARG A 356 16.48 10.90 5.33
N ASN A 357 15.22 11.05 5.73
CA ASN A 357 14.74 10.66 7.07
C ASN A 357 14.11 9.27 7.14
N ILE A 358 14.24 8.49 6.07
CA ILE A 358 13.56 7.21 5.91
C ILE A 358 14.62 6.13 5.63
N THR A 359 14.74 5.15 6.52
CA THR A 359 15.68 4.02 6.35
C THR A 359 15.15 3.06 5.29
N ARG A 360 16.00 2.72 4.32
CA ARG A 360 15.67 1.84 3.18
C ARG A 360 16.93 1.19 2.61
N THR A 361 16.75 0.15 1.78
CA THR A 361 17.83 -0.51 1.05
C THR A 361 18.06 0.16 -0.31
N GLN A 362 19.24 -0.08 -0.91
CA GLN A 362 19.59 0.48 -2.22
C GLN A 362 18.70 -0.10 -3.34
N ASP A 363 18.32 -1.38 -3.24
CA ASP A 363 17.43 -2.03 -4.21
C ASP A 363 16.06 -1.32 -4.27
N VAL A 364 15.49 -1.00 -3.11
CA VAL A 364 14.22 -0.26 -3.03
C VAL A 364 14.35 1.16 -3.60
N GLU A 365 15.49 1.82 -3.40
CA GLU A 365 15.73 3.14 -4.01
C GLU A 365 15.74 3.04 -5.55
N VAL A 366 16.40 2.03 -6.09
CA VAL A 366 16.47 1.77 -7.54
C VAL A 366 15.09 1.41 -8.09
N ASP A 367 14.32 0.55 -7.43
CA ASP A 367 12.98 0.16 -7.86
C ASP A 367 12.02 1.37 -7.93
N ILE A 368 12.08 2.25 -6.93
CA ILE A 368 11.28 3.49 -6.92
C ILE A 368 11.72 4.40 -8.08
N LEU A 369 13.02 4.61 -8.27
CA LEU A 369 13.53 5.48 -9.33
C LEU A 369 13.22 4.92 -10.72
N GLN A 370 13.29 3.61 -10.91
CA GLN A 370 12.91 2.95 -12.17
C GLN A 370 11.41 3.11 -12.44
N THR A 371 10.58 2.97 -11.41
CA THR A 371 9.13 3.22 -11.49
C THR A 371 8.86 4.68 -11.89
N VAL A 372 9.54 5.64 -11.24
CA VAL A 372 9.43 7.07 -11.58
C VAL A 372 9.88 7.34 -13.02
N ALA A 373 10.98 6.72 -13.48
CA ALA A 373 11.44 6.86 -14.86
C ALA A 373 10.41 6.36 -15.88
N ASN A 374 9.72 5.25 -15.60
CA ASN A 374 8.66 4.72 -16.45
C ASN A 374 7.45 5.66 -16.49
N LEU A 375 7.01 6.17 -15.33
CA LEU A 375 5.87 7.08 -15.22
C LEU A 375 6.13 8.45 -15.84
N ILE A 376 7.37 8.97 -15.80
CA ILE A 376 7.76 10.23 -16.45
C ILE A 376 7.53 10.21 -17.97
N ARG A 377 7.52 9.02 -18.58
CA ARG A 377 7.21 8.89 -20.01
C ARG A 377 5.72 9.08 -20.32
N LEU A 378 4.87 9.05 -19.30
CA LEU A 378 3.40 9.10 -19.43
C LEU A 378 2.78 10.43 -19.00
N VAL A 379 3.50 11.28 -18.26
CA VAL A 379 2.99 12.59 -17.77
C VAL A 379 2.99 13.67 -18.85
N ASP A 380 2.20 14.73 -18.71
CA ASP A 380 2.16 15.80 -19.72
C ASP A 380 3.38 16.73 -19.60
N ASP A 381 3.68 17.18 -18.37
CA ASP A 381 4.82 18.05 -18.07
C ASP A 381 5.83 17.33 -17.15
N PRO A 382 6.86 16.67 -17.71
CA PRO A 382 7.87 15.98 -16.91
C PRO A 382 8.79 16.95 -16.12
N LYS A 383 8.81 18.24 -16.46
CA LYS A 383 9.68 19.23 -15.83
C LYS A 383 9.27 19.56 -14.40
N GLU A 384 7.98 19.43 -14.06
CA GLU A 384 7.43 19.64 -12.72
C GLU A 384 8.17 18.80 -11.65
N PHE A 385 8.71 17.64 -12.03
CA PHE A 385 9.38 16.71 -11.13
C PHE A 385 10.87 16.99 -10.94
N VAL A 386 11.47 17.91 -11.70
CA VAL A 386 12.90 18.24 -11.57
C VAL A 386 13.25 18.77 -10.18
N PRO A 387 12.54 19.76 -9.59
CA PRO A 387 12.88 20.29 -8.27
C PRO A 387 12.97 19.24 -7.14
N PRO A 388 11.99 18.33 -6.94
CA PRO A 388 12.12 17.29 -5.92
C PRO A 388 13.21 16.26 -6.25
N LEU A 389 13.45 15.94 -7.53
CA LEU A 389 14.54 15.05 -7.95
C LEU A 389 15.93 15.64 -7.66
N CYS A 390 16.13 16.94 -7.85
CA CYS A 390 17.40 17.61 -7.54
C CYS A 390 17.84 17.39 -6.09
N LYS A 391 16.89 17.52 -5.15
CA LYS A 391 17.13 17.32 -3.71
C LYS A 391 17.60 15.90 -3.38
N LEU A 392 17.23 14.91 -4.19
CA LEU A 392 17.65 13.52 -3.97
C LEU A 392 19.15 13.30 -4.20
N PHE A 393 19.85 14.19 -4.92
CA PHE A 393 21.31 14.12 -5.02
C PHE A 393 22.03 14.42 -3.71
N SER A 394 21.36 14.99 -2.70
CA SER A 394 21.92 15.06 -1.36
C SER A 394 21.49 13.87 -0.49
N SER A 395 20.32 13.26 -0.74
CA SER A 395 19.79 12.15 0.07
C SER A 395 20.33 10.78 -0.31
N LEU A 396 20.57 10.52 -1.59
CA LEU A 396 20.98 9.22 -2.10
C LEU A 396 22.51 9.07 -2.08
N HIS A 397 22.98 8.09 -1.33
CA HIS A 397 24.40 7.85 -1.10
C HIS A 397 24.97 6.71 -1.94
N SER A 398 24.14 5.72 -2.26
CA SER A 398 24.58 4.58 -3.07
C SER A 398 24.86 5.00 -4.50
N ARG A 399 25.92 4.44 -5.08
CA ARG A 399 26.23 4.55 -6.50
C ARG A 399 25.05 4.12 -7.37
N VAL A 400 24.46 2.96 -7.12
CA VAL A 400 23.40 2.42 -8.00
C VAL A 400 22.15 3.32 -7.97
N SER A 401 21.77 3.81 -6.79
CA SER A 401 20.65 4.75 -6.63
C SER A 401 20.91 6.08 -7.32
N ARG A 402 22.14 6.61 -7.23
CA ARG A 402 22.52 7.86 -7.92
C ARG A 402 22.54 7.69 -9.43
N THR A 403 23.02 6.56 -9.94
CA THR A 403 22.96 6.23 -11.38
C THR A 403 21.51 6.12 -11.86
N ALA A 404 20.63 5.48 -11.08
CA ALA A 404 19.20 5.42 -11.37
C ALA A 404 18.57 6.82 -11.38
N LEU A 405 18.94 7.71 -10.45
CA LEU A 405 18.47 9.10 -10.43
C LEU A 405 18.96 9.89 -11.66
N CYS A 406 20.20 9.67 -12.12
CA CYS A 406 20.69 10.25 -13.38
C CYS A 406 19.86 9.75 -14.57
N HIS A 407 19.47 8.47 -14.58
CA HIS A 407 18.62 7.90 -15.62
C HIS A 407 17.23 8.56 -15.65
N VAL A 408 16.64 8.83 -14.48
CA VAL A 408 15.36 9.56 -14.38
C VAL A 408 15.45 10.93 -15.05
N LEU A 409 16.49 11.73 -14.75
CA LEU A 409 16.69 13.03 -15.40
C LEU A 409 16.92 12.91 -16.91
N LYS A 410 17.61 11.86 -17.37
CA LYS A 410 17.76 11.59 -18.79
C LYS A 410 16.42 11.32 -19.47
N CYS A 411 15.53 10.56 -18.84
CA CYS A 411 14.17 10.34 -19.36
C CYS A 411 13.35 11.64 -19.42
N ILE A 412 13.58 12.58 -18.50
CA ILE A 412 12.98 13.92 -18.58
C ILE A 412 13.54 14.69 -19.78
N SER A 413 14.87 14.69 -19.99
CA SER A 413 15.49 15.41 -21.11
C SER A 413 15.14 14.88 -22.49
N GLU A 414 14.81 13.59 -22.59
CA GLU A 414 14.30 12.98 -23.84
C GLU A 414 12.94 13.57 -24.27
N ARG A 415 12.22 14.22 -23.34
CA ARG A 415 10.92 14.85 -23.59
C ARG A 415 10.96 16.38 -23.52
N ASP A 416 11.87 16.95 -22.73
CA ASP A 416 12.07 18.38 -22.59
C ASP A 416 13.56 18.73 -22.78
N GLU A 417 13.87 19.28 -23.96
CA GLU A 417 15.23 19.68 -24.35
C GLU A 417 15.84 20.70 -23.39
N SER A 418 15.03 21.50 -22.69
CA SER A 418 15.53 22.50 -21.72
C SER A 418 16.26 21.88 -20.52
N ILE A 419 16.07 20.58 -20.29
CA ILE A 419 16.74 19.81 -19.23
C ILE A 419 18.00 19.07 -19.74
N SER A 420 18.25 19.01 -21.05
CA SER A 420 19.36 18.23 -21.64
C SER A 420 20.72 18.58 -21.04
N ILE A 421 21.07 19.88 -20.99
CA ILE A 421 22.35 20.35 -20.42
C ILE A 421 22.47 19.92 -18.95
N MET A 422 21.38 20.01 -18.19
CA MET A 422 21.36 19.62 -16.78
C MET A 422 21.57 18.11 -16.63
N ALA A 423 20.86 17.30 -17.42
CA ALA A 423 20.96 15.85 -17.38
C ALA A 423 22.37 15.36 -17.75
N ASP A 424 22.97 15.95 -18.78
CA ASP A 424 24.33 15.62 -19.22
C ASP A 424 25.38 15.94 -18.15
N ILE A 425 25.30 17.12 -17.54
CA ILE A 425 26.22 17.54 -16.49
C ILE A 425 26.10 16.66 -15.25
N VAL A 426 24.87 16.34 -14.83
CA VAL A 426 24.62 15.42 -13.71
C VAL A 426 25.22 14.05 -13.98
N HIS A 427 25.03 13.53 -15.20
CA HIS A 427 25.56 12.24 -15.61
C HIS A 427 27.09 12.24 -15.53
N LYS A 428 27.74 13.28 -16.05
CA LYS A 428 29.20 13.44 -15.97
C LYS A 428 29.71 13.57 -14.53
N LEU A 429 29.05 14.38 -13.68
CA LEU A 429 29.40 14.55 -12.26
C LEU A 429 29.32 13.24 -11.45
N ASN A 430 28.49 12.30 -11.89
CA ASN A 430 28.28 11.02 -11.23
C ASN A 430 28.93 9.84 -12.00
N ALA A 431 29.78 10.11 -13.00
CA ALA A 431 30.40 9.09 -13.84
C ALA A 431 31.40 8.19 -13.07
N TRP A 432 31.51 6.93 -13.48
CA TRP A 432 32.42 5.93 -12.90
C TRP A 432 33.24 5.28 -14.00
N ASP A 433 34.48 4.90 -13.68
CA ASP A 433 35.38 4.32 -14.67
C ASP A 433 34.89 2.93 -15.11
N ALA A 434 34.78 2.73 -16.43
CA ALA A 434 34.30 1.48 -17.01
C ALA A 434 35.28 0.30 -16.84
N ARG A 435 36.58 0.59 -16.71
CA ARG A 435 37.65 -0.39 -16.51
C ARG A 435 37.90 -0.64 -15.03
N ARG A 436 37.74 0.40 -14.21
CA ARG A 436 37.91 0.35 -12.75
C ARG A 436 36.58 0.63 -12.07
N VAL A 437 35.77 -0.41 -11.95
CA VAL A 437 34.37 -0.30 -11.52
C VAL A 437 34.24 0.39 -10.16
N GLU A 438 35.23 0.31 -9.27
CA GLU A 438 35.20 0.96 -7.94
C GLU A 438 35.77 2.38 -7.91
N GLU A 439 36.24 2.93 -9.04
CA GLU A 439 36.82 4.26 -9.11
C GLU A 439 35.91 5.24 -9.86
N PRO A 440 35.77 6.50 -9.38
CA PRO A 440 35.17 7.58 -10.15
C PRO A 440 35.87 7.76 -11.50
N ASP A 441 35.12 8.16 -12.53
CA ASP A 441 35.74 8.67 -13.75
C ASP A 441 36.21 10.11 -13.50
N TYR A 442 37.46 10.23 -13.03
CA TYR A 442 38.04 11.52 -12.63
C TYR A 442 38.09 12.52 -13.78
N MET A 443 38.39 12.07 -15.00
CA MET A 443 38.53 12.95 -16.15
C MET A 443 37.17 13.52 -16.55
N THR A 444 36.16 12.66 -16.69
CA THR A 444 34.79 13.07 -17.03
C THR A 444 34.20 14.01 -15.96
N ARG A 445 34.42 13.72 -14.67
CA ARG A 445 33.96 14.59 -13.57
C ARG A 445 34.67 15.93 -13.56
N LEU A 446 35.98 15.97 -13.79
CA LEU A 446 36.75 17.22 -13.86
C LEU A 446 36.28 18.11 -15.01
N ASP A 447 36.03 17.52 -16.17
CA ASP A 447 35.53 18.26 -17.33
C ASP A 447 34.12 18.80 -17.09
N ALA A 448 33.27 18.06 -16.36
CA ALA A 448 31.98 18.56 -15.89
C ALA A 448 32.13 19.82 -15.02
N TYR A 449 33.03 19.83 -14.04
CA TYR A 449 33.26 21.02 -13.19
C TYR A 449 33.73 22.23 -14.00
N LYS A 450 34.60 22.05 -15.00
CA LYS A 450 35.01 23.14 -15.91
C LYS A 450 33.83 23.69 -16.71
N GLU A 451 33.00 22.80 -17.25
CA GLU A 451 31.81 23.15 -18.00
C GLU A 451 30.79 23.92 -17.14
N ILE A 452 30.55 23.46 -15.90
CA ILE A 452 29.69 24.12 -14.93
C ILE A 452 30.17 25.55 -14.64
N ASN A 453 31.46 25.72 -14.34
CA ASN A 453 32.02 27.04 -14.04
C ASN A 453 31.91 27.98 -15.24
N HIS A 454 32.09 27.47 -16.46
CA HIS A 454 31.86 28.23 -17.69
C HIS A 454 30.40 28.70 -17.83
N ILE A 455 29.44 27.79 -17.59
CA ILE A 455 28.00 28.10 -17.66
C ILE A 455 27.62 29.15 -16.61
N ILE A 456 28.06 28.98 -15.36
CA ILE A 456 27.77 29.92 -14.27
C ILE A 456 28.28 31.33 -14.59
N GLN A 457 29.52 31.42 -15.10
CA GLN A 457 30.14 32.70 -15.42
C GLN A 457 29.49 33.37 -16.64
N LYS A 458 29.26 32.60 -17.72
CA LYS A 458 28.91 33.17 -19.04
C LYS A 458 27.43 33.11 -19.41
N MET A 459 26.65 32.20 -18.82
CA MET A 459 25.22 32.07 -19.08
C MET A 459 24.42 32.56 -17.86
N GLU A 460 23.11 32.72 -18.04
CA GLU A 460 22.14 32.84 -16.94
C GLU A 460 21.54 31.45 -16.71
N PRO A 461 22.16 30.60 -15.85
CA PRO A 461 21.64 29.28 -15.58
C PRO A 461 20.30 29.35 -14.85
N SER A 462 19.42 28.38 -15.11
CA SER A 462 18.15 28.27 -14.40
C SER A 462 18.37 27.99 -12.90
N VAL A 463 17.41 28.40 -12.08
CA VAL A 463 17.43 28.13 -10.63
C VAL A 463 17.57 26.63 -10.34
N GLN A 464 16.89 25.77 -11.11
CA GLN A 464 16.97 24.32 -10.93
C GLN A 464 18.36 23.76 -11.26
N PHE A 465 19.04 24.33 -12.26
CA PHE A 465 20.43 23.99 -12.56
C PHE A 465 21.34 24.29 -11.38
N LEU A 466 21.26 25.51 -10.82
CA LEU A 466 22.06 25.91 -9.67
C LEU A 466 21.81 25.01 -8.45
N ARG A 467 20.54 24.70 -8.15
CA ARG A 467 20.18 23.82 -7.02
C ARG A 467 20.73 22.41 -7.20
N MET A 468 20.66 21.85 -8.40
CA MET A 468 21.22 20.55 -8.73
C MET A 468 22.74 20.51 -8.47
N ILE A 469 23.46 21.54 -8.91
CA ILE A 469 24.91 21.66 -8.70
C ILE A 469 25.22 21.74 -7.21
N ILE A 470 24.47 22.54 -6.45
CA ILE A 470 24.64 22.65 -5.00
C ILE A 470 24.51 21.27 -4.32
N TYR A 471 23.43 20.53 -4.62
CA TYR A 471 23.23 19.22 -4.02
C TYR A 471 24.35 18.22 -4.38
N ASN A 472 24.82 18.20 -5.62
CA ASN A 472 25.92 17.31 -6.04
C ASN A 472 27.26 17.72 -5.42
N CYS A 473 27.61 19.01 -5.41
CA CYS A 473 28.86 19.49 -4.82
C CYS A 473 28.89 19.29 -3.31
N CYS A 474 27.81 19.61 -2.59
CA CYS A 474 27.73 19.38 -1.16
C CYS A 474 27.82 17.89 -0.80
N PHE A 475 27.18 17.02 -1.60
CA PHE A 475 27.37 15.57 -1.48
C PHE A 475 28.84 15.17 -1.70
N CYS A 476 29.48 15.68 -2.75
CA CYS A 476 30.89 15.37 -3.03
C CYS A 476 31.80 15.78 -1.87
N ILE A 477 31.63 16.99 -1.32
CA ILE A 477 32.42 17.48 -0.18
C ILE A 477 32.21 16.59 1.05
N GLY A 478 30.96 16.19 1.32
CA GLY A 478 30.61 15.47 2.53
C GLY A 478 30.86 13.96 2.52
N ASN A 479 30.92 13.34 1.33
CA ASN A 479 30.82 11.88 1.18
C ASN A 479 31.89 11.25 0.27
N VAL A 480 32.73 12.04 -0.41
CA VAL A 480 33.81 11.52 -1.27
C VAL A 480 35.15 11.76 -0.60
N ASP A 481 35.97 10.71 -0.47
CA ASP A 481 37.26 10.80 0.22
C ASP A 481 38.36 11.47 -0.62
N ASP A 482 38.25 11.36 -1.95
CA ASP A 482 39.22 11.94 -2.88
C ASP A 482 39.32 13.47 -2.73
N LEU A 483 40.53 13.96 -2.46
CA LEU A 483 40.79 15.37 -2.23
C LEU A 483 40.53 16.21 -3.47
N SER A 484 40.96 15.74 -4.64
CA SER A 484 40.82 16.51 -5.88
C SER A 484 39.36 16.76 -6.24
N LEU A 485 38.49 15.75 -6.11
CA LEU A 485 37.06 15.89 -6.35
C LEU A 485 36.39 16.83 -5.35
N ARG A 486 36.80 16.80 -4.06
CA ARG A 486 36.30 17.73 -3.05
C ARG A 486 36.73 19.17 -3.31
N ASP A 487 37.98 19.39 -3.69
CA ASP A 487 38.50 20.73 -4.02
C ASP A 487 37.77 21.32 -5.23
N ASN A 488 37.53 20.52 -6.28
CA ASN A 488 36.76 20.97 -7.45
C ASN A 488 35.30 21.29 -7.10
N ALA A 489 34.67 20.48 -6.25
CA ALA A 489 33.31 20.75 -5.76
C ALA A 489 33.25 22.04 -4.93
N SER A 490 34.21 22.24 -4.01
CA SER A 490 34.32 23.45 -3.20
C SER A 490 34.56 24.68 -4.08
N PHE A 491 35.52 24.62 -5.00
CA PHE A 491 35.82 25.70 -5.94
C PHE A 491 34.59 26.09 -6.77
N THR A 492 33.84 25.12 -7.28
CA THR A 492 32.63 25.35 -8.08
C THR A 492 31.55 26.08 -7.26
N LEU A 493 31.34 25.70 -5.99
CA LEU A 493 30.40 26.41 -5.11
C LEU A 493 30.88 27.82 -4.78
N GLN A 494 32.17 28.02 -4.59
CA GLN A 494 32.74 29.34 -4.34
C GLN A 494 32.57 30.27 -5.53
N GLU A 495 32.87 29.80 -6.75
CA GLU A 495 32.67 30.56 -7.98
C GLU A 495 31.18 30.86 -8.23
N MET A 496 30.29 29.93 -7.91
CA MET A 496 28.85 30.16 -7.95
C MET A 496 28.43 31.32 -7.03
N VAL A 497 28.85 31.29 -5.76
CA VAL A 497 28.54 32.34 -4.77
C VAL A 497 29.07 33.70 -5.25
N LYS A 498 30.33 33.77 -5.68
CA LYS A 498 30.95 35.01 -6.19
C LYS A 498 30.20 35.55 -7.40
N THR A 499 29.84 34.68 -8.34
CA THR A 499 29.16 35.09 -9.59
C THR A 499 27.74 35.56 -9.33
N LEU A 500 26.99 34.88 -8.46
CA LEU A 500 25.64 35.31 -8.09
C LEU A 500 25.65 36.66 -7.38
N ALA A 501 26.63 36.89 -6.51
CA ALA A 501 26.78 38.17 -5.82
C ALA A 501 27.22 39.31 -6.75
N SER A 502 28.18 39.06 -7.65
CA SER A 502 28.69 40.09 -8.57
C SER A 502 27.68 40.52 -9.62
N LYS A 503 26.79 39.61 -10.04
CA LYS A 503 25.69 39.91 -10.97
C LYS A 503 24.48 40.56 -10.29
N ASN A 504 24.51 40.82 -8.98
CA ASN A 504 23.36 41.29 -8.20
C ASN A 504 22.11 40.46 -8.49
N CYS A 505 22.18 39.14 -8.27
CA CYS A 505 21.09 38.24 -8.61
C CYS A 505 19.75 38.69 -8.01
N ASP A 506 18.67 38.40 -8.74
CA ASP A 506 17.32 38.72 -8.31
C ASP A 506 17.03 38.13 -6.91
N ASN A 507 16.21 38.84 -6.14
CA ASN A 507 15.88 38.42 -4.77
C ASN A 507 15.26 37.01 -4.73
N GLU A 508 14.50 36.63 -5.76
CA GLU A 508 13.93 35.28 -5.90
C GLU A 508 15.02 34.21 -6.05
N VAL A 509 16.01 34.44 -6.94
CA VAL A 509 17.16 33.55 -7.12
C VAL A 509 17.98 33.46 -5.84
N PHE A 510 18.23 34.59 -5.17
CA PHE A 510 18.92 34.60 -3.88
C PHE A 510 18.20 33.76 -2.83
N VAL A 511 16.88 33.92 -2.69
CA VAL A 511 16.08 33.14 -1.73
C VAL A 511 16.13 31.64 -2.07
N GLU A 512 15.78 31.25 -3.29
CA GLU A 512 15.67 29.82 -3.65
C GLU A 512 17.01 29.09 -3.67
N VAL A 513 18.05 29.72 -4.21
CA VAL A 513 19.37 29.09 -4.40
C VAL A 513 20.21 29.20 -3.14
N VAL A 514 20.34 30.40 -2.58
CA VAL A 514 21.24 30.63 -1.43
C VAL A 514 20.55 30.22 -0.14
N LEU A 515 19.38 30.77 0.16
CA LEU A 515 18.76 30.59 1.47
C LEU A 515 18.04 29.25 1.64
N ASP A 516 17.33 28.80 0.60
CA ASP A 516 16.49 27.60 0.69
C ASP A 516 17.23 26.32 0.26
N THR A 517 18.36 26.46 -0.43
CA THR A 517 19.15 25.31 -0.90
C THR A 517 20.55 25.26 -0.29
N LEU A 518 21.40 26.27 -0.52
CA LEU A 518 22.79 26.25 -0.07
C LEU A 518 22.94 26.30 1.45
N ILE A 519 22.27 27.22 2.13
CA ILE A 519 22.38 27.38 3.59
C ILE A 519 21.93 26.11 4.36
N PRO A 520 20.84 25.42 3.99
CA PRO A 520 20.48 24.14 4.59
C PRO A 520 21.56 23.07 4.42
N GLU A 521 22.16 22.93 3.23
CA GLU A 521 23.25 21.96 3.00
C GLU A 521 24.52 22.34 3.78
N ILE A 522 24.87 23.63 3.88
CA ILE A 522 25.95 24.12 4.76
C ILE A 522 25.68 23.72 6.20
N LYS A 523 24.47 23.97 6.72
CA LYS A 523 24.10 23.60 8.10
C LYS A 523 24.20 22.10 8.34
N LEU A 524 23.93 21.27 7.33
CA LEU A 524 24.11 19.82 7.41
C LEU A 524 25.59 19.46 7.42
N GLY A 525 26.39 20.07 6.55
CA GLY A 525 27.84 19.89 6.49
C GLY A 525 28.57 20.31 7.78
N LEU A 526 28.14 21.40 8.43
CA LEU A 526 28.66 21.84 9.73
C LEU A 526 28.38 20.85 10.88
N LYS A 527 27.34 20.02 10.74
CA LYS A 527 27.01 18.93 11.69
C LYS A 527 27.72 17.62 11.35
N ASN A 528 28.51 17.57 10.28
CA ASN A 528 29.25 16.38 9.89
C ASN A 528 30.34 16.06 10.92
N LYS A 529 30.63 14.78 11.14
CA LYS A 529 31.67 14.33 12.07
C LYS A 529 33.07 14.59 11.53
N THR A 530 33.23 14.60 10.21
CA THR A 530 34.52 14.81 9.55
C THR A 530 34.91 16.29 9.60
N GLU A 531 36.05 16.58 10.22
CA GLU A 531 36.55 17.95 10.42
C GLU A 531 36.79 18.70 9.11
N VAL A 532 37.43 18.05 8.12
CA VAL A 532 37.67 18.63 6.79
C VAL A 532 36.36 19.11 6.14
N VAL A 533 35.29 18.32 6.26
CA VAL A 533 33.96 18.69 5.73
C VAL A 533 33.41 19.92 6.45
N ARG A 534 33.54 19.99 7.78
CA ARG A 534 33.11 21.16 8.56
C ARG A 534 33.89 22.41 8.16
N HIS A 535 35.20 22.30 7.93
CA HIS A 535 36.04 23.42 7.50
C HIS A 535 35.66 23.96 6.13
N GLU A 536 35.43 23.09 5.14
CA GLU A 536 34.98 23.50 3.81
C GLU A 536 33.60 24.18 3.85
N MET A 537 32.67 23.64 4.64
CA MET A 537 31.32 24.19 4.75
C MET A 537 31.31 25.53 5.48
N LEU A 538 32.18 25.69 6.47
CA LEU A 538 32.39 26.96 7.15
C LEU A 538 33.03 28.01 6.23
N ASN A 539 34.02 27.61 5.43
CA ASN A 539 34.63 28.47 4.41
C ASN A 539 33.56 29.00 3.44
N LEU A 540 32.72 28.10 2.95
CA LEU A 540 31.63 28.46 2.04
C LEU A 540 30.61 29.39 2.70
N PHE A 541 30.30 29.19 3.99
CA PHE A 541 29.45 30.11 4.74
C PHE A 541 30.08 31.50 4.90
N SER A 542 31.36 31.57 5.24
CA SER A 542 32.11 32.82 5.32
C SER A 542 32.06 33.57 3.98
N LEU A 543 32.26 32.86 2.86
CA LEU A 543 32.15 33.43 1.53
C LEU A 543 30.75 34.00 1.25
N VAL A 544 29.68 33.29 1.62
CA VAL A 544 28.31 33.80 1.48
C VAL A 544 28.11 35.09 2.28
N VAL A 545 28.56 35.14 3.54
CA VAL A 545 28.46 36.34 4.38
C VAL A 545 29.24 37.51 3.76
N ARG A 546 30.47 37.27 3.28
CA ARG A 546 31.34 38.28 2.69
C ARG A 546 30.81 38.83 1.35
N HIS A 547 30.12 38.04 0.56
CA HIS A 547 29.64 38.47 -0.76
C HIS A 547 28.21 39.01 -0.75
N PHE A 548 27.37 38.61 0.22
CA PHE A 548 25.99 39.09 0.36
C PHE A 548 25.83 40.04 1.56
N GLN A 549 26.79 40.95 1.76
CA GLN A 549 26.86 41.85 2.93
C GLN A 549 25.63 42.77 3.07
N THR A 550 25.00 43.12 1.96
CA THR A 550 23.82 44.00 1.91
C THR A 550 22.54 43.30 2.37
N GLN A 551 22.57 41.97 2.53
CA GLN A 551 21.41 41.19 2.91
C GLN A 551 21.22 41.23 4.44
N PRO A 552 20.05 41.70 4.95
CA PRO A 552 19.81 41.84 6.39
C PRO A 552 20.00 40.54 7.19
N LYS A 553 19.77 39.39 6.54
CA LYS A 553 19.91 38.06 7.17
C LYS A 553 21.35 37.71 7.55
N PHE A 554 22.35 38.39 6.99
CA PHE A 554 23.77 38.15 7.25
C PHE A 554 24.45 39.29 8.03
N ALA A 555 23.73 40.35 8.38
CA ALA A 555 24.28 41.54 9.04
C ALA A 555 25.02 41.20 10.34
N ASP A 556 24.44 40.35 11.18
CA ASP A 556 25.06 39.94 12.45
C ASP A 556 26.34 39.10 12.25
N PHE A 557 26.42 38.36 11.13
CA PHE A 557 27.59 37.54 10.80
C PHE A 557 28.72 38.35 10.17
N LEU A 558 28.41 39.52 9.57
CA LEU A 558 29.41 40.39 8.98
C LEU A 558 30.40 40.91 10.03
N ALA A 559 29.93 41.14 11.26
CA ALA A 559 30.79 41.53 12.39
C ALA A 559 31.83 40.45 12.78
N LEU A 560 31.66 39.21 12.30
CA LEU A 560 32.61 38.12 12.50
C LEU A 560 33.64 38.00 11.36
N THR A 561 33.50 38.80 10.30
CA THR A 561 34.46 38.82 9.19
C THR A 561 35.48 39.95 9.37
N ASN A 562 36.74 39.70 8.96
CA ASN A 562 37.80 40.70 8.94
C ASN A 562 38.64 40.59 7.67
N GLU A 563 39.22 41.70 7.19
CA GLU A 563 40.19 41.69 6.09
C GLU A 563 41.52 41.05 6.52
N ASP A 564 41.88 41.21 7.79
CA ASP A 564 43.03 40.55 8.39
C ASP A 564 42.67 39.12 8.82
N LEU A 565 43.28 38.15 8.14
CA LEU A 565 43.05 36.72 8.36
C LEU A 565 43.42 36.28 9.78
N GLU A 566 44.34 36.99 10.46
CA GLU A 566 44.75 36.65 11.84
C GLU A 566 43.67 36.95 12.88
N VAL A 567 42.73 37.83 12.57
CA VAL A 567 41.61 38.22 13.45
C VAL A 567 40.24 37.85 12.89
N ASP A 568 40.17 37.25 11.70
CA ASP A 568 38.93 36.76 11.12
C ASP A 568 38.43 35.51 11.87
N PHE A 569 37.19 35.55 12.37
CA PHE A 569 36.63 34.47 13.17
C PHE A 569 36.49 33.17 12.37
N PHE A 570 36.06 33.26 11.11
CA PHE A 570 35.80 32.09 10.27
C PHE A 570 37.08 31.39 9.85
N GLU A 571 38.17 32.14 9.68
CA GLU A 571 39.52 31.60 9.48
C GLU A 571 40.03 30.92 10.74
N ASN A 572 39.99 31.63 11.88
CA ASN A 572 40.60 31.18 13.12
C ASN A 572 39.91 29.97 13.76
N ILE A 573 38.58 29.86 13.68
CA ILE A 573 37.84 28.73 14.26
C ILE A 573 38.15 27.39 13.56
N ARG A 574 38.71 27.40 12.35
CA ARG A 574 39.22 26.19 11.66
C ARG A 574 40.56 25.73 12.21
N HIS A 575 41.27 26.61 12.91
CA HIS A 575 42.63 26.41 13.39
C HIS A 575 42.72 26.54 14.92
N ILE A 576 41.70 26.06 15.65
CA ILE A 576 41.64 26.11 17.13
C ILE A 576 42.92 25.58 17.80
N GLN A 577 43.65 24.65 17.16
CA GLN A 577 44.92 24.13 17.67
C GLN A 577 46.06 25.17 17.72
N ILE A 578 46.01 26.23 16.91
CA ILE A 578 47.06 27.27 16.84
C ILE A 578 46.92 28.29 17.99
N PHE A 579 45.72 28.51 18.50
CA PHE A 579 45.44 29.54 19.52
C PHE A 579 45.33 29.02 20.96
N HIS A 580 45.73 27.76 21.23
CA HIS A 580 45.75 27.19 22.59
C HIS A 580 47.07 27.43 23.37
N PHE A 581 47.91 28.36 22.89
CA PHE A 581 49.09 28.83 23.60
C PHE A 581 48.99 30.33 23.92
N TRP A 582 48.00 30.73 24.72
CA TRP A 582 48.04 31.95 25.54
C TRP A 582 47.28 31.75 26.84
#